data_AF-A0A2M8FKE0-F1
#
_entry.id   AF-A0A2M8FKE0-F1
#
_cell.length_a   1.000
_cell.length_b   1.000
_cell.length_c   1.000
_cell.angle_alpha   90.00
_cell.angle_beta   90.00
_cell.angle_gamma   90.00
#
_symmetry.space_group_name_H-M   'P 1'
#
loop_
_entity.id
_entity.type
_entity.pdbx_description
1 polymer ?
#
loop_
_entity_poly.entity_id
_entity_poly.type
_entity_poly.pdbx_seq_one_letter_code
_entity_poly.pdbx_strand_id
1 'polypeptide(L)' 'MNWLTIKGNWNETAGKLKQQFANLTDDDLLLKDGKEDELVGRLQNKLGKTKKELRKIISKI' A
#
# COMPACT_ATOMS: atom_id res chain seq x y z
N MET A 1 8.24 6.44 8.91
CA MET A 1 6.79 6.44 9.19
C MET A 1 6.42 5.22 10.01
N ASN A 2 5.57 5.38 11.04
CA ASN A 2 4.92 4.25 11.70
C ASN A 2 3.72 3.80 10.88
N TRP A 3 3.50 2.49 10.79
CA TRP A 3 2.39 1.90 10.05
C TRP A 3 1.02 2.33 10.59
N LEU A 4 0.92 2.59 11.90
CA LEU A 4 -0.26 3.16 12.55
C LEU A 4 -0.69 4.50 11.93
N THR A 5 0.26 5.37 11.59
CA THR A 5 0.00 6.66 10.92
C THR A 5 -0.45 6.44 9.47
N ILE A 6 0.16 5.48 8.79
CA ILE A 6 -0.20 5.11 7.41
C ILE A 6 -1.63 4.56 7.36
N LYS A 7 -2.04 3.75 8.34
CA LYS A 7 -3.40 3.21 8.43
C LYS A 7 -4.46 4.32 8.54
N GLY A 8 -4.19 5.36 9.32
CA GLY A 8 -5.07 6.53 9.44
C GLY A 8 -5.25 7.30 8.14
N ASN A 9 -4.17 7.43 7.34
CA ASN A 9 -4.17 8.13 6.05
C ASN A 9 -4.14 7.17 4.84
N TRP A 10 -4.59 5.93 5.03
CA TRP A 10 -4.39 4.88 4.02
C TRP A 10 -5.14 5.20 2.73
N ASN A 11 -6.35 5.74 2.80
CA ASN A 11 -7.14 6.10 1.62
C ASN A 11 -6.41 7.11 0.71
N GLU A 12 -5.75 8.12 1.29
CA GLU A 12 -4.98 9.09 0.49
C GLU A 12 -3.73 8.43 -0.10
N THR A 13 -3.01 7.66 0.71
CA THR A 13 -1.83 6.92 0.28
C THR A 13 -2.16 5.97 -0.87
N ALA A 14 -3.28 5.25 -0.76
CA ALA A 14 -3.81 4.33 -1.76
C ALA A 14 -4.14 5.06 -3.05
N GLY A 15 -4.81 6.22 -2.98
CA GLY A 15 -5.08 7.04 -4.17
C GLY A 15 -3.80 7.44 -4.92
N LYS A 16 -2.78 7.92 -4.18
CA LYS A 16 -1.47 8.27 -4.75
C LYS A 16 -0.73 7.05 -5.30
N LEU A 17 -0.79 5.90 -4.62
CA LEU A 17 -0.25 4.62 -5.11
C LEU A 17 -0.92 4.21 -6.42
N LYS A 18 -2.24 4.28 -6.51
CA LYS A 18 -3.01 3.95 -7.72
C LYS A 18 -2.63 4.85 -8.89
N GLN A 19 -2.43 6.14 -8.63
CA GLN A 19 -1.96 7.10 -9.64
C GLN A 19 -0.54 6.79 -10.12
N GLN A 20 0.35 6.38 -9.21
CA GLN A 20 1.74 6.05 -9.54
C GLN A 20 1.88 4.67 -10.20
N PHE A 21 1.00 3.73 -9.87
CA PHE A 21 1.01 2.36 -10.38
C PHE A 21 -0.35 2.02 -11.01
N ALA A 22 -0.43 2.16 -12.34
CA ALA A 22 -1.63 1.83 -13.12
C ALA A 22 -2.06 0.34 -12.99
N ASN A 23 -1.18 -0.53 -12.49
CA ASN A 23 -1.46 -1.95 -12.26
C ASN A 23 -2.25 -2.22 -10.96
N LEU A 24 -2.36 -1.22 -10.08
CA LEU A 24 -3.11 -1.33 -8.83
C LEU A 24 -4.56 -0.92 -9.04
N THR A 25 -5.46 -1.70 -8.46
CA THR A 25 -6.89 -1.38 -8.39
C THR A 25 -7.29 -0.99 -6.98
N ASP A 26 -8.49 -0.44 -6.84
CA ASP A 26 -9.05 -0.10 -5.53
C ASP A 26 -9.17 -1.33 -4.62
N ASP A 27 -9.39 -2.53 -5.19
CA ASP A 27 -9.45 -3.78 -4.42
C ASP A 27 -8.08 -4.21 -3.89
N ASP A 28 -7.02 -4.05 -4.69
CA ASP A 28 -5.64 -4.35 -4.28
C ASP A 28 -5.17 -3.45 -3.13
N LEU A 29 -5.71 -2.23 -3.09
CA LEU A 29 -5.42 -1.20 -2.10
C LEU A 29 -6.43 -1.18 -0.97
N LEU A 30 -7.37 -2.13 -0.92
CA LEU A 30 -8.41 -2.14 0.11
C LEU A 30 -7.85 -2.65 1.44
N LEU A 31 -7.55 -1.74 2.36
CA LEU A 31 -7.09 -2.10 3.70
C LEU A 31 -8.28 -2.46 4.59
N LYS A 32 -8.42 -3.75 4.89
CA LYS A 32 -9.34 -4.22 5.93
C LYS A 32 -8.64 -4.21 7.29
N ASP A 33 -9.38 -3.92 8.34
CA ASP A 33 -8.83 -3.88 9.70
C ASP A 33 -8.20 -5.24 10.06
N GLY A 34 -6.97 -5.22 10.56
CA GLY A 34 -6.19 -6.42 10.87
C GLY A 34 -5.60 -7.17 9.65
N LYS A 35 -5.87 -6.74 8.42
CA LYS A 35 -5.36 -7.37 7.17
C LYS A 35 -4.17 -6.65 6.55
N GLU A 36 -3.39 -5.98 7.38
CA GLU A 36 -2.27 -5.14 6.97
C GLU A 36 -1.17 -5.97 6.27
N ASP A 37 -0.83 -7.15 6.82
CA ASP A 37 0.14 -8.05 6.18
C ASP A 37 -0.40 -8.67 4.88
N GLU A 38 -1.71 -8.94 4.78
CA GLU A 38 -2.33 -9.47 3.56
C GLU A 38 -2.26 -8.43 2.43
N LEU A 39 -2.57 -7.17 2.74
CA LEU A 39 -2.46 -6.07 1.79
C LEU A 39 -1.01 -5.89 1.31
N VAL A 40 -0.05 -5.86 2.23
CA VAL A 40 1.38 -5.78 1.86
C VAL A 40 1.80 -7.01 1.02
N GLY A 41 1.28 -8.20 1.32
CA GLY A 41 1.49 -9.41 0.52
C GLY A 41 0.97 -9.27 -0.92
N ARG A 42 -0.26 -8.79 -1.08
CA ARG A 42 -0.86 -8.54 -2.41
C ARG A 42 -0.06 -7.51 -3.20
N LEU A 43 0.31 -6.39 -2.57
CA LEU A 43 1.08 -5.34 -3.21
C LEU A 43 2.46 -5.84 -3.66
N GLN A 44 3.12 -6.72 -2.88
CA GLN A 44 4.39 -7.32 -3.30
C GLN A 44 4.23 -8.15 -4.56
N ASN A 45 3.18 -8.99 -4.63
CA ASN A 45 2.91 -9.83 -5.80
C ASN A 45 2.51 -9.01 -7.03
N LYS A 46 1.66 -7.99 -6.86
CA LYS A 46 1.17 -7.12 -7.94
C LYS A 46 2.26 -6.22 -8.52
N LEU A 47 3.09 -5.64 -7.65
CA LEU A 47 4.14 -4.71 -8.06
C LEU A 47 5.48 -5.39 -8.33
N GLY A 48 5.63 -6.67 -7.95
CA GLY A 48 6.91 -7.38 -7.99
C GLY A 48 7.96 -6.76 -7.09
N LYS A 49 7.54 -6.02 -6.05
CA LYS A 49 8.42 -5.25 -5.16
C LYS A 49 8.54 -5.90 -3.80
N THR A 50 9.70 -5.74 -3.17
CA THR A 50 9.90 -6.24 -1.79
C THR A 50 9.13 -5.39 -0.78
N LYS A 51 8.81 -5.96 0.40
CA LYS A 51 8.23 -5.18 1.54
C LYS A 51 9.00 -3.88 1.80
N LYS A 52 10.33 -3.91 1.66
CA LYS A 52 11.21 -2.76 1.91
C LYS A 52 11.01 -1.64 0.87
N GLU A 53 10.89 -2.00 -0.41
CA GLU A 53 10.58 -1.04 -1.47
C GLU A 53 9.18 -0.43 -1.29
N LEU A 54 8.17 -1.26 -1.01
CA LEU A 54 6.80 -0.77 -0.76
C LEU A 54 6.77 0.20 0.41
N ARG A 55 7.41 -0.13 1.53
CA ARG A 55 7.52 0.78 2.68
C ARG A 55 8.20 2.09 2.31
N LYS A 56 9.21 2.06 1.44
CA LYS A 56 9.91 3.26 0.97
C LYS A 56 9.02 4.12 0.06
N ILE A 57 8.23 3.50 -0.81
CA ILE A 57 7.25 4.17 -1.66
C ILE A 57 6.15 4.81 -0.81
N ILE A 58 5.52 4.01 0.06
CA ILE A 58 4.46 4.45 0.98
C ILE A 58 4.95 5.57 1.90
N SER A 59 6.21 5.52 2.36
CA SER A 59 6.78 6.58 3.19
C SER A 59 7.19 7.84 2.42
N LYS A 60 7.22 7.79 1.08
CA LYS A 60 7.53 8.94 0.21
C LYS A 60 6.27 9.66 -0.29
N ILE A 61 5.10 9.06 -0.06
CA ILE A 61 3.76 9.52 -0.45
C ILE A 61 3.17 10.38 0.67
#